data_AF-A0A843E1N5-F1
#
_entry.id   AF-A0A843E1N5-F1
#
_cell.length_a   1.000
_cell.length_b   1.000
_cell.length_c   1.000
_cell.angle_alpha   90.00
_cell.angle_beta   90.00
_cell.angle_gamma   90.00
#
_symmetry.space_group_name_H-M   'P 1'
#
loop_
_entity.id
_entity.type
_entity.pdbx_description
1 polymer ?
#
loop_
_entity_poly.entity_id
_entity_poly.type
_entity_poly.pdbx_seq_one_letter_code
_entity_poly.pdbx_strand_id
1 'polypeptide(L)'
;MGASFCYSPSLRIGGGLDNEDLHLDADAYADRCIEMFERWIHDVDVDIPVMPFNQYISSALNAPNVSDCAHSSCLTKWICVYPDGSVYPCGKPCVEKYLMGNINDVSSIDEL
;
A
#
# COMPACT_ATOMS: atom_id res chain seq x y z
N MET A 1 -6.44 -9.27 -20.18
CA MET A 1 -5.84 -8.22 -19.34
C MET A 1 -6.97 -7.62 -18.51
N GLY A 2 -7.27 -8.24 -17.37
CA GLY A 2 -8.19 -7.67 -16.38
C GLY A 2 -7.45 -6.67 -15.49
N ALA A 3 -8.13 -5.64 -15.01
CA ALA A 3 -7.58 -4.75 -14.00
C ALA A 3 -7.57 -5.50 -12.65
N SER A 4 -6.44 -5.54 -11.96
CA SER A 4 -6.38 -6.03 -10.58
C SER A 4 -6.99 -4.99 -9.65
N PHE A 5 -7.89 -5.42 -8.76
CA PHE A 5 -8.44 -4.56 -7.72
C PHE A 5 -7.58 -4.66 -6.46
N CYS A 6 -7.07 -3.53 -5.98
CA CYS A 6 -6.32 -3.45 -4.73
C CYS A 6 -7.05 -2.50 -3.79
N TYR A 7 -7.42 -2.99 -2.61
CA TYR A 7 -7.93 -2.14 -1.54
C TYR A 7 -6.83 -1.94 -0.50
N SER A 8 -6.53 -0.67 -0.21
CA SER A 8 -5.56 -0.30 0.82
C SER A 8 -6.26 0.54 1.87
N PRO A 9 -6.16 0.19 3.17
CA PRO A 9 -6.82 0.98 4.21
C PRO A 9 -6.14 2.33 4.35
N SER A 10 -6.91 3.34 4.75
CA SER A 10 -6.33 4.58 5.25
C SER A 10 -5.54 4.26 6.52
N LEU A 11 -4.23 4.53 6.49
CA LEU A 11 -3.37 4.29 7.63
C LEU A 11 -3.29 5.54 8.49
N ARG A 12 -3.22 5.35 9.82
CA ARG A 12 -3.03 6.44 10.80
C ARG A 12 -1.58 6.95 10.81
N ILE A 13 -1.08 7.39 9.66
CA ILE A 13 0.28 7.91 9.48
C ILE A 13 0.24 9.07 8.48
N GLY A 14 1.21 9.97 8.56
CA GLY A 14 1.31 11.09 7.62
C GLY A 14 0.06 11.97 7.67
N GLY A 15 -0.44 12.40 6.50
CA GLY A 15 -1.70 13.15 6.39
C GLY A 15 -2.94 12.37 6.85
N GLY A 16 -2.83 11.04 7.07
CA GLY A 16 -3.88 10.26 7.70
C GLY A 16 -4.11 10.65 9.16
N LEU A 17 -3.13 11.22 9.87
CA LEU A 17 -3.29 11.64 11.27
C LEU A 17 -4.32 12.76 11.45
N ASP A 18 -4.47 13.63 10.46
CA ASP A 18 -5.34 14.80 10.53
C ASP A 18 -6.80 14.52 10.08
N ASN A 19 -7.09 13.29 9.65
CA ASN A 19 -8.39 12.88 9.08
C ASN A 19 -8.97 11.69 9.86
N GLU A 20 -9.30 11.90 11.13
CA GLU A 20 -9.80 10.85 12.03
C GLU A 20 -11.11 10.21 11.55
N ASP A 21 -11.96 10.96 10.85
CA ASP A 21 -13.21 10.48 10.28
C ASP A 21 -13.03 9.44 9.16
N LEU A 22 -11.84 9.39 8.55
CA LEU A 22 -11.46 8.40 7.55
C LEU A 22 -10.79 7.16 8.16
N HIS A 23 -10.62 7.12 9.48
CA HIS A 23 -10.00 5.97 10.14
C HIS A 23 -10.97 4.82 10.22
N LEU A 24 -10.47 3.65 9.80
CA LEU A 24 -11.20 2.40 9.96
C LEU A 24 -10.95 1.84 11.36
N ASP A 25 -12.01 1.31 11.97
CA ASP A 25 -11.86 0.43 13.11
C ASP A 25 -11.20 -0.88 12.67
N ALA A 26 -10.20 -1.33 13.42
CA ALA A 26 -9.35 -2.44 13.01
C ALA A 26 -10.12 -3.77 12.99
N ASP A 27 -10.95 -4.01 14.01
CA ASP A 27 -11.75 -5.23 14.12
C ASP A 27 -12.84 -5.25 13.05
N ALA A 28 -13.55 -4.14 12.87
CA ALA A 28 -14.54 -4.00 11.79
C ALA A 28 -13.90 -4.19 10.41
N TYR A 29 -12.71 -3.64 10.17
CA TYR A 29 -12.00 -3.83 8.91
C TYR A 29 -11.61 -5.31 8.69
N ALA A 30 -11.12 -5.98 9.73
CA ALA A 30 -10.78 -7.40 9.67
C ALA A 30 -12.01 -8.27 9.36
N ASP A 31 -13.12 -8.06 10.07
CA ASP A 31 -14.37 -8.77 9.86
C ASP A 31 -14.88 -8.61 8.41
N ARG A 32 -14.83 -7.38 7.88
CA ARG A 32 -15.24 -7.09 6.50
C ARG A 32 -14.28 -7.67 5.46
N CYS A 33 -12.99 -7.75 5.76
CA CYS A 33 -12.02 -8.43 4.89
C CYS A 33 -12.34 -9.93 4.80
N ILE A 34 -12.67 -10.58 5.92
CA ILE A 34 -13.05 -12.00 5.93
C ILE A 34 -14.32 -12.21 5.12
N GLU A 35 -15.36 -11.39 5.34
CA GLU A 35 -16.61 -11.45 4.59
C GLU A 35 -16.39 -11.27 3.08
N MET A 36 -15.55 -10.31 2.69
CA MET A 36 -15.22 -10.07 1.28
C MET A 36 -14.44 -11.24 0.67
N PHE A 37 -13.47 -11.79 1.39
CA PHE A 37 -12.69 -12.95 0.97
C PHE A 37 -13.57 -14.17 0.72
N GLU A 38 -14.47 -14.48 1.66
CA GLU A 38 -15.41 -15.60 1.54
C GLU A 38 -16.30 -15.45 0.31
N ARG A 39 -16.76 -14.25 -0.02
CA ARG A 39 -17.55 -14.02 -1.24
C ARG A 39 -16.70 -14.20 -2.49
N TRP A 40 -15.53 -13.57 -2.53
CA TRP A 40 -14.65 -13.58 -3.70
C TRP A 40 -14.14 -14.99 -4.03
N ILE A 41 -13.73 -15.78 -3.05
CA ILE A 41 -13.17 -17.12 -3.30
C ILE A 41 -14.19 -18.13 -3.87
N HIS A 42 -15.49 -17.88 -3.65
CA HIS A 42 -16.58 -18.69 -4.20
C HIS A 42 -17.17 -18.11 -5.49
N ASP A 43 -16.73 -16.93 -5.93
CA ASP A 43 -17.19 -16.28 -7.16
C ASP A 43 -16.44 -16.83 -8.38
N VAL A 44 -16.84 -18.03 -8.81
CA VAL A 44 -16.18 -18.77 -9.91
C VAL A 44 -16.38 -18.15 -11.29
N ASP A 45 -17.33 -17.22 -11.43
CA ASP A 45 -17.64 -16.53 -12.68
C ASP A 45 -16.78 -15.27 -12.89
N VAL A 46 -16.06 -14.83 -11.85
CA VAL A 46 -15.23 -13.61 -11.86
C VAL A 46 -13.74 -13.95 -11.92
N ASP A 47 -13.09 -13.56 -13.02
CA ASP A 47 -11.64 -13.66 -13.21
C ASP A 47 -10.94 -12.33 -12.86
N ILE A 48 -11.15 -11.84 -11.64
CA ILE A 48 -10.51 -10.62 -11.12
C ILE A 48 -9.72 -10.98 -9.86
N PRO A 49 -8.38 -10.80 -9.86
CA PRO A 49 -7.60 -10.95 -8.65
C PRO A 49 -7.90 -9.79 -7.69
N VAL A 50 -8.31 -10.12 -6.47
CA VAL A 50 -8.50 -9.15 -5.38
C VAL A 50 -7.26 -9.17 -4.49
N MET A 51 -6.58 -8.04 -4.41
CA MET A 51 -5.38 -7.85 -3.59
C MET A 51 -5.78 -7.22 -2.25
N PRO A 52 -5.24 -7.69 -1.11
CA PRO A 52 -4.13 -8.63 -0.98
C PRO A 52 -4.51 -10.12 -0.87
N PHE A 53 -5.79 -10.50 -0.94
CA PHE A 53 -6.21 -11.90 -0.79
C PHE A 53 -5.49 -12.86 -1.74
N ASN A 54 -5.38 -12.48 -3.01
CA ASN A 54 -4.66 -13.26 -4.00
C ASN A 54 -3.17 -13.43 -3.62
N GLN A 55 -2.53 -12.40 -3.03
CA GLN A 55 -1.15 -12.52 -2.53
C GLN A 55 -1.06 -13.49 -1.35
N TYR A 56 -2.03 -13.50 -0.44
CA TYR A 56 -2.04 -14.44 0.68
C TYR A 56 -2.13 -15.87 0.19
N ILE A 57 -3.00 -16.16 -0.78
CA ILE A 57 -3.11 -17.48 -1.40
C ILE A 57 -1.81 -17.85 -2.11
N SER A 58 -1.26 -16.96 -2.96
CA SER A 58 -0.01 -17.22 -3.67
C SER A 58 1.14 -17.52 -2.70
N SER A 59 1.28 -16.76 -1.61
CA SER A 59 2.26 -17.02 -0.56
C SER A 59 2.03 -18.37 0.13
N ALA A 60 0.80 -18.70 0.50
CA ALA A 60 0.47 -19.97 1.16
C ALA A 60 0.78 -21.20 0.26
N LEU A 61 0.67 -21.04 -1.05
CA LEU A 61 0.96 -22.09 -2.04
C LEU A 61 2.42 -22.12 -2.52
N ASN A 62 3.30 -21.26 -2.00
CA ASN A 62 4.65 -21.01 -2.54
C ASN A 62 4.64 -20.71 -4.05
N ALA A 63 3.56 -20.10 -4.55
CA ALA A 63 3.43 -19.67 -5.93
C ALA A 63 4.15 -18.32 -6.15
N PRO A 64 4.51 -17.97 -7.39
CA PRO A 64 5.00 -16.64 -7.71
C PRO A 64 4.05 -15.56 -7.18
N ASN A 65 4.60 -14.59 -6.46
CA ASN A 65 3.82 -13.54 -5.82
C ASN A 65 4.25 -12.16 -6.31
N VAL A 66 3.30 -11.23 -6.33
CA VAL A 66 3.54 -9.83 -6.68
C VAL A 66 4.07 -9.12 -5.44
N SER A 67 5.29 -8.59 -5.52
CA SER A 67 5.87 -7.80 -4.43
C SER A 67 5.10 -6.49 -4.28
N ASP A 68 4.68 -6.17 -3.06
CA ASP A 68 4.16 -4.87 -2.71
C ASP A 68 4.83 -4.31 -1.44
N CYS A 69 4.47 -3.09 -1.09
CA CYS A 69 4.99 -2.42 0.10
C CYS A 69 4.40 -2.99 1.41
N ALA A 70 3.23 -3.62 1.38
CA ALA A 70 2.53 -4.08 2.59
C ALA A 70 2.99 -5.47 3.07
N HIS A 71 3.43 -6.32 2.14
CA HIS A 71 3.80 -7.72 2.36
C HIS A 71 5.29 -7.99 2.09
N SER A 72 6.09 -6.94 1.92
CA SER A 72 7.54 -7.02 1.85
C SER A 72 8.19 -5.83 2.58
N SER A 73 9.50 -5.90 2.85
CA SER A 73 10.23 -4.76 3.42
C SER A 73 10.13 -3.54 2.49
N CYS A 74 9.66 -2.42 3.03
CA CYS A 74 9.55 -1.15 2.32
C CYS A 74 10.87 -0.36 2.27
N LEU A 75 11.82 -0.69 3.15
CA LEU A 75 13.09 0.03 3.26
C LEU A 75 13.89 -0.08 1.97
N THR A 76 14.38 1.07 1.49
CA THR A 76 15.22 1.26 0.28
C THR A 76 14.61 0.80 -1.06
N LYS A 77 13.34 0.39 -1.09
CA LYS A 77 12.66 -0.07 -2.32
C LYS A 77 11.77 0.97 -2.98
N TRP A 78 11.35 1.97 -2.22
CA TRP A 78 10.37 2.95 -2.67
C TRP A 78 10.87 4.35 -2.31
N ILE A 79 10.56 5.32 -3.17
CA ILE A 79 10.74 6.74 -2.91
C ILE A 79 9.54 7.48 -3.49
N CYS A 80 9.12 8.55 -2.83
CA CYS A 80 8.01 9.37 -3.28
C CYS A 80 8.52 10.77 -3.60
N VAL A 81 8.21 11.23 -4.82
CA VAL A 81 8.51 12.58 -5.27
C VAL A 81 7.17 13.29 -5.51
N TYR A 82 6.97 14.40 -4.81
CA TYR A 82 5.78 15.23 -4.95
C TYR A 82 5.90 16.20 -6.14
N PRO A 83 4.79 16.78 -6.63
CA PRO A 83 4.82 17.69 -7.79
C PRO A 83 5.69 18.94 -7.61
N ASP A 84 5.96 19.35 -6.37
CA ASP A 84 6.86 20.45 -6.01
C ASP A 84 8.36 20.03 -5.95
N GLY A 85 8.64 18.76 -6.22
CA GLY A 85 9.97 18.16 -6.14
C GLY A 85 10.34 17.65 -4.75
N SER A 86 9.49 17.82 -3.73
CA SER A 86 9.75 17.32 -2.38
C SER A 86 9.87 15.80 -2.36
N VAL A 87 10.90 15.28 -1.69
CA VAL A 87 11.24 13.86 -1.66
C VAL A 87 10.99 13.27 -0.28
N TYR A 88 10.29 12.13 -0.23
CA TYR A 88 9.96 11.40 0.99
C TYR A 88 10.30 9.91 0.83
N PRO A 89 10.57 9.19 1.94
CA PRO A 89 10.91 7.77 1.91
C PRO A 89 9.76 6.87 1.44
N CYS A 90 8.51 7.36 1.49
CA CYS A 90 7.32 6.66 1.00
C CYS A 90 6.18 7.67 0.83
N GLY A 91 5.17 7.34 0.01
CA GLY A 91 3.99 8.19 -0.18
C GLY A 91 3.00 8.20 0.99
N LYS A 92 3.16 7.31 1.98
CA LYS A 92 2.27 7.22 3.15
C LYS A 92 2.65 8.23 4.26
N PRO A 93 3.90 8.29 4.75
CA PRO A 93 4.30 9.25 5.77
C PRO A 93 4.86 10.53 5.14
N CYS A 94 4.01 11.32 4.50
CA CYS A 94 4.38 12.62 3.90
C CYS A 94 4.26 13.79 4.88
N VAL A 95 4.96 13.70 6.01
CA VAL A 95 5.04 14.78 7.01
C VAL A 95 6.44 15.36 7.04
N GLU A 96 6.57 16.64 7.38
CA GLU A 96 7.82 17.41 7.37
C GLU A 96 8.99 16.68 8.05
N LYS A 97 8.72 15.96 9.14
CA LYS A 97 9.71 15.13 9.86
C LYS A 97 10.45 14.11 8.97
N TYR A 98 9.83 13.66 7.88
CA TYR A 98 10.37 12.66 6.95
C TYR A 98 10.76 13.26 5.59
N LEU A 99 10.79 14.58 5.45
CA LEU A 99 11.29 15.23 4.23
C LEU A 99 12.79 14.94 4.08
N MET A 100 13.17 14.32 2.96
CA MET A 100 14.56 13.98 2.64
C MET A 100 15.26 15.14 1.90
N GLY A 101 14.51 15.95 1.17
CA GLY A 101 15.03 17.08 0.41
C GLY A 101 14.17 17.40 -0.80
N ASN A 102 14.73 18.08 -1.79
CA ASN A 102 14.10 18.33 -3.07
C ASN A 102 14.93 17.70 -4.20
N ILE A 103 14.26 17.04 -5.15
CA ILE A 103 14.93 16.38 -6.29
C ILE A 103 15.74 17.36 -7.15
N ASN A 104 15.38 18.65 -7.14
CA ASN A 104 16.09 19.67 -7.91
C ASN A 104 17.43 20.10 -7.28
N ASP A 105 17.68 19.74 -6.02
CA ASP A 105 18.87 20.14 -5.26
C ASP A 105 19.95 19.04 -5.21
N VAL A 106 19.67 17.84 -5.74
CA VAL A 106 20.56 16.67 -5.68
C VAL A 106 20.88 16.16 -7.09
N SER A 107 22.07 15.58 -7.24
CA SER A 107 22.49 14.94 -8.51
C SER A 107 22.36 13.41 -8.50
N SER A 108 22.23 12.83 -7.31
CA SER A 108 22.10 11.39 -7.09
C SER A 108 21.22 11.07 -5.89
N ILE A 109 20.70 9.84 -5.83
CA ILE A 109 19.86 9.36 -4.73
C ILE A 109 20.64 9.24 -3.41
N ASP A 110 21.95 9.03 -3.50
CA ASP A 110 22.84 8.86 -2.34
C ASP A 110 23.08 10.19 -1.57
N GLU A 111 22.65 11.32 -2.15
CA GLU A 111 22.71 12.66 -1.55
C GLU A 111 21.45 13.02 -0.71
N LEU A 112 20.42 12.15 -0.72
CA LEU A 112 19.15 12.34 -0.02
C LEU A 112 19.08 11.63 1.34
#